data_AF-A0AAD7ILH7-F1
#
_entry.id   AF-A0AAD7ILH7-F1
#
_cell.length_a   1.000
_cell.length_b   1.000
_cell.length_c   1.000
_cell.angle_alpha   90.00
_cell.angle_beta   90.00
_cell.angle_gamma   90.00
#
_symmetry.space_group_name_H-M   'P 1'
#
loop_
_entity.id
_entity.type
_entity.pdbx_description
1 polymer ?
#
loop_
_entity_poly.entity_id
_entity_poly.type
_entity_poly.pdbx_seq_one_letter_code
_entity_poly.pdbx_strand_id
1 'polypeptide(L)'
;MRVPLLASYLFILSSCASGWGTFPVLRSRHPASRAATEFELSGQLIDVTGPHEYMAATNDDLRGPCPGLNALANHGYIPRNGFVCLLDAFFVSQSVFGFAVDAASVVSALAGLYASDITELPCLPFSIGGPTPRTLLGIILGESVGLNGTHNQFETDTSPTRCDLYECGENSIVQPDILQNLLDLFAQNQPGGQNQMKADFDTVGQHHVNRIQHSIENNPYFFYGPVQMAVSCVVHLVIPGAMANHSASNPDGYISPEGLKSLYGVAPGPDGKLKYNWGTEQIPPNWYRRPLDAPYSPLLGLVDMWTNYPQTLIIGGNTNGINTFAPLDIGDFTNGVYSTAALLEGNNAACFVVQAVQVLIPSILENVEAILTNVLAKYTPNLACPELQGFKMALLEQYPGYMLKH
;
A
#
# COMPACT_ATOMS: atom_id res chain seq x y z
N MET A 1 8.87 -57.74 11.38
CA MET A 1 9.77 -57.08 12.35
C MET A 1 10.44 -55.90 11.67
N ARG A 2 10.17 -54.69 12.19
CA ARG A 2 11.05 -53.50 12.27
C ARG A 2 11.78 -52.98 11.00
N VAL A 3 11.08 -52.03 10.35
CA VAL A 3 11.48 -50.66 9.88
C VAL A 3 12.71 -50.05 10.61
N PRO A 4 13.48 -49.03 10.11
CA PRO A 4 13.41 -48.27 8.83
C PRO A 4 14.73 -48.00 8.06
N LEU A 5 14.58 -47.65 6.78
CA LEU A 5 15.43 -46.67 6.07
C LEU A 5 15.12 -45.26 6.62
N LEU A 6 16.07 -44.68 7.35
CA LEU A 6 15.99 -43.32 7.92
C LEU A 6 17.40 -42.72 7.85
N ALA A 7 17.82 -42.28 6.65
CA ALA A 7 19.16 -41.66 6.49
C ALA A 7 19.30 -40.67 5.32
N SER A 8 18.25 -40.39 4.53
CA SER A 8 18.38 -39.49 3.37
C SER A 8 17.47 -38.26 3.40
N TYR A 9 16.72 -38.05 4.49
CA TYR A 9 15.86 -36.86 4.68
C TYR A 9 16.30 -35.94 5.84
N LEU A 10 17.42 -36.24 6.50
CA LEU A 10 17.93 -35.48 7.65
C LEU A 10 19.09 -34.53 7.34
N PHE A 11 19.53 -34.44 6.09
CA PHE A 11 20.60 -33.51 5.67
C PHE A 11 20.10 -32.21 5.02
N ILE A 12 18.79 -32.04 4.81
CA ILE A 12 18.22 -30.80 4.26
C ILE A 12 17.51 -29.96 5.34
N LEU A 13 17.21 -30.54 6.52
CA LEU A 13 16.50 -29.85 7.61
C LEU A 13 17.40 -29.41 8.79
N SER A 14 18.73 -29.60 8.71
CA SER A 14 19.68 -29.17 9.75
C SER A 14 20.50 -27.92 9.39
N SER A 15 20.28 -27.33 8.22
CA SER A 15 20.98 -26.09 7.78
C SER A 15 20.12 -24.83 7.93
N CYS A 16 18.87 -24.96 8.37
CA CYS A 16 17.96 -23.85 8.64
C CYS A 16 17.88 -23.52 10.14
N ALA A 17 19.02 -23.43 10.84
CA ALA A 17 19.05 -22.98 12.25
C ALA A 17 20.46 -22.60 12.71
N SER A 18 21.21 -21.82 11.94
CA SER A 18 22.40 -21.07 12.41
C SER A 18 23.12 -20.44 11.22
N GLY A 19 22.65 -19.28 10.80
CA GLY A 19 23.28 -18.60 9.67
C GLY A 19 22.50 -17.42 9.10
N TRP A 20 21.80 -16.64 9.93
CA TRP A 20 21.49 -15.26 9.55
C TRP A 20 22.79 -14.45 9.66
N GLY A 21 23.74 -14.77 8.79
CA GLY A 21 24.85 -13.89 8.48
C GLY A 21 24.27 -12.70 7.76
N THR A 22 24.50 -11.52 8.32
CA THR A 22 24.23 -10.22 7.69
C THR A 22 24.52 -10.28 6.18
N PHE A 23 23.47 -10.32 5.37
CA PHE A 23 23.61 -10.02 3.95
C PHE A 23 24.07 -8.56 3.88
N PRO A 24 25.21 -8.25 3.24
CA PRO A 24 25.57 -6.86 3.06
C PRO A 24 24.50 -6.22 2.18
N VAL A 25 23.74 -5.30 2.76
CA VAL A 25 22.91 -4.36 2.00
C VAL A 25 23.86 -3.74 0.97
N LEU A 26 23.71 -4.12 -0.29
CA LEU A 26 24.38 -3.45 -1.39
C LEU A 26 23.80 -2.05 -1.40
N ARG A 27 24.48 -1.11 -0.74
CA ARG A 27 24.18 0.32 -0.82
C ARG A 27 24.30 0.71 -2.29
N SER A 28 23.20 0.65 -3.04
CA SER A 28 23.10 1.44 -4.25
C SER A 28 23.22 2.88 -3.77
N ARG A 29 24.28 3.55 -4.20
CA ARG A 29 24.30 5.01 -4.12
C ARG A 29 23.14 5.44 -5.00
N HIS A 30 22.10 6.01 -4.40
CA HIS A 30 21.11 6.77 -5.15
C HIS A 30 21.84 7.58 -6.23
N PRO A 31 21.40 7.54 -7.49
CA PRO A 31 21.97 8.41 -8.51
C PRO A 31 21.95 9.84 -7.97
N ALA A 32 23.12 10.48 -8.08
CA ALA A 32 23.39 11.81 -7.54
C ALA A 32 22.23 12.76 -7.80
N SER A 33 21.81 13.44 -6.73
CA SER A 33 20.92 14.60 -6.67
C SER A 33 20.31 15.00 -8.02
N ARG A 34 19.03 14.70 -8.21
CA ARG A 34 18.17 15.70 -8.86
C ARG A 34 18.42 17.00 -8.08
N ALA A 35 18.74 18.10 -8.75
CA ALA A 35 18.94 19.39 -8.08
C ALA A 35 17.82 19.55 -7.06
N ALA A 36 18.17 19.80 -5.79
CA ALA A 36 17.19 19.93 -4.72
C ALA A 36 16.11 20.88 -5.22
N THR A 37 14.89 20.37 -5.39
CA THR A 37 13.78 21.19 -5.84
C THR A 37 13.62 22.30 -4.80
N GLU A 38 13.70 23.55 -5.26
CA GLU A 38 13.73 24.71 -4.38
C GLU A 38 12.42 24.76 -3.58
N PHE A 39 12.51 24.98 -2.27
CA PHE A 39 11.33 25.04 -1.42
C PHE A 39 10.50 26.28 -1.75
N GLU A 40 9.24 26.07 -2.09
CA GLU A 40 8.29 27.14 -2.44
C GLU A 40 7.12 27.14 -1.47
N LEU A 41 7.13 28.09 -0.52
CA LEU A 41 6.15 28.16 0.57
C LEU A 41 4.70 28.11 0.07
N SER A 42 4.36 28.96 -0.90
CA SER A 42 3.00 29.07 -1.43
C SER A 42 2.57 27.85 -2.25
N GLY A 43 3.52 27.10 -2.80
CA GLY A 43 3.24 25.90 -3.58
C GLY A 43 3.16 24.64 -2.74
N GLN A 44 3.79 24.61 -1.57
CA GLN A 44 3.94 23.39 -0.77
C GLN A 44 3.14 23.39 0.54
N LEU A 45 2.88 24.55 1.14
CA LEU A 45 2.07 24.62 2.36
C LEU A 45 0.64 24.13 2.06
N ILE A 46 0.18 23.14 2.82
CA ILE A 46 -1.21 22.70 2.75
C ILE A 46 -2.05 23.55 3.68
N ASP A 47 -3.09 24.18 3.13
CA ASP A 47 -4.03 24.97 3.91
C ASP A 47 -4.93 24.05 4.74
N VAL A 48 -4.94 24.26 6.05
CA VAL A 48 -5.79 23.52 7.00
C VAL A 48 -6.69 24.48 7.78
N THR A 49 -7.01 25.62 7.18
CA THR A 49 -7.81 26.70 7.77
C THR A 49 -9.06 26.99 6.94
N GLY A 50 -10.01 27.76 7.50
CA GLY A 50 -11.22 28.18 6.80
C GLY A 50 -12.04 27.00 6.25
N PRO A 51 -12.28 26.90 4.94
CA PRO A 51 -13.00 25.75 4.36
C PRO A 51 -12.29 24.41 4.63
N HIS A 52 -10.98 24.43 4.86
CA HIS A 52 -10.15 23.27 5.17
C HIS A 52 -9.83 23.10 6.66
N GLU A 53 -10.55 23.80 7.54
CA GLU A 53 -10.44 23.61 8.98
C GLU A 53 -10.72 22.14 9.36
N TYR A 54 -9.91 21.62 10.28
CA TYR A 54 -10.05 20.26 10.77
C TYR A 54 -11.40 20.08 11.50
N MET A 55 -12.10 19.01 11.15
CA MET A 55 -13.23 18.49 11.90
C MET A 55 -13.10 16.98 11.98
N ALA A 56 -13.14 16.43 13.20
CA ALA A 56 -13.20 14.99 13.41
C ALA A 56 -14.48 14.42 12.77
N ALA A 57 -14.37 13.18 12.27
CA ALA A 57 -15.51 12.46 11.76
C ALA A 57 -16.55 12.20 12.86
N THR A 58 -17.82 12.28 12.50
CA THR A 58 -18.96 11.82 13.29
C THR A 58 -19.26 10.37 12.97
N ASN A 59 -20.15 9.74 13.75
CA ASN A 59 -20.54 8.33 13.51
C ASN A 59 -21.28 8.11 12.18
N ASP A 60 -21.79 9.17 11.56
CA ASP A 60 -22.47 9.10 10.26
C ASP A 60 -21.51 9.27 9.07
N ASP A 61 -20.25 9.63 9.33
CA ASP A 61 -19.23 9.82 8.32
C ASP A 61 -18.46 8.51 8.04
N LEU A 62 -18.02 8.32 6.80
CA LEU A 62 -17.32 7.12 6.35
C LEU A 62 -15.81 7.32 6.44
N ARG A 63 -15.12 6.44 7.17
CA ARG A 63 -13.65 6.39 7.27
C ARG A 63 -13.18 4.94 7.17
N GLY A 64 -11.99 4.74 6.62
CA GLY A 64 -11.52 3.39 6.30
C GLY A 64 -10.00 3.22 6.33
N PRO A 65 -9.44 2.30 5.54
CA PRO A 65 -8.05 1.87 5.66
C PRO A 65 -7.04 2.93 5.20
N CYS A 66 -7.45 3.93 4.39
CA CYS A 66 -6.57 4.95 3.86
C CYS A 66 -6.51 6.19 4.78
N PRO A 67 -5.41 6.39 5.55
CA PRO A 67 -5.28 7.54 6.44
C PRO A 67 -5.29 8.88 5.68
N GLY A 68 -4.74 8.90 4.45
CA GLY A 68 -4.74 10.09 3.60
C GLY A 68 -6.15 10.54 3.24
N LEU A 69 -7.00 9.64 2.75
CA LEU A 69 -8.40 9.96 2.44
C LEU A 69 -9.19 10.35 3.69
N ASN A 70 -8.96 9.66 4.82
CA ASN A 70 -9.59 10.02 6.09
C ASN A 70 -9.25 11.46 6.50
N ALA A 71 -7.98 11.85 6.41
CA ALA A 71 -7.53 13.21 6.72
C ALA A 71 -8.11 14.23 5.72
N LEU A 72 -8.16 13.93 4.43
CA LEU A 72 -8.77 14.81 3.43
C LEU A 72 -10.24 15.09 3.71
N ALA A 73 -11.01 14.07 4.10
CA ALA A 73 -12.41 14.23 4.49
C ALA A 73 -12.54 15.03 5.80
N ASN A 74 -11.68 14.79 6.78
CA ASN A 74 -11.62 15.58 8.02
C ASN A 74 -11.22 17.04 7.81
N HIS A 75 -10.57 17.36 6.69
CA HIS A 75 -10.23 18.72 6.27
C HIS A 75 -11.12 19.24 5.13
N GLY A 76 -12.21 18.56 4.78
CA GLY A 76 -13.14 19.05 3.74
C GLY A 76 -12.51 19.24 2.34
N TYR A 77 -11.34 18.64 2.08
CA TYR A 77 -10.76 18.59 0.73
C TYR A 77 -11.54 17.64 -0.19
N ILE A 78 -12.16 16.63 0.41
CA ILE A 78 -13.20 15.79 -0.19
C ILE A 78 -14.46 15.87 0.70
N PRO A 79 -15.63 15.41 0.24
CA PRO A 79 -16.84 15.43 1.06
C PRO A 79 -16.61 14.82 2.46
N ARG A 80 -16.99 15.57 3.50
CA ARG A 80 -16.70 15.19 4.91
C ARG A 80 -17.34 13.88 5.33
N ASN A 81 -18.46 13.52 4.69
CA ASN A 81 -19.14 12.24 4.84
C ASN A 81 -18.34 11.04 4.31
N GLY A 82 -17.22 11.26 3.61
CA GLY A 82 -16.37 10.19 3.10
C GLY A 82 -16.92 9.48 1.86
N PHE A 83 -17.89 10.07 1.16
CA PHE A 83 -18.37 9.58 -0.13
C PHE A 83 -17.86 10.51 -1.25
N VAL A 84 -16.89 10.04 -2.04
CA VAL A 84 -16.09 10.89 -2.94
C VAL A 84 -16.12 10.37 -4.38
N CYS A 85 -16.20 11.27 -5.35
CA CYS A 85 -16.08 10.93 -6.77
C CYS A 85 -14.62 10.58 -7.14
N LEU A 86 -14.44 9.67 -8.10
CA LEU A 86 -13.13 9.20 -8.55
C LEU A 86 -12.19 10.36 -8.91
N LEU A 87 -12.66 11.31 -9.72
CA LEU A 87 -11.83 12.42 -10.19
C LEU A 87 -11.44 13.40 -9.07
N ASP A 88 -12.30 13.58 -8.07
CA ASP A 88 -11.97 14.42 -6.91
C ASP A 88 -10.84 13.77 -6.10
N ALA A 89 -10.91 12.46 -5.85
CA ALA A 89 -9.83 11.71 -5.21
C ALA A 89 -8.52 11.79 -6.02
N PHE A 90 -8.61 11.71 -7.35
CA PHE A 90 -7.46 11.86 -8.25
C PHE A 90 -6.81 13.24 -8.16
N PHE A 91 -7.58 14.34 -8.22
CA PHE A 91 -7.00 15.69 -8.19
C PHE A 91 -6.48 16.06 -6.80
N VAL A 92 -7.24 15.73 -5.75
CA VAL A 92 -6.89 16.07 -4.37
C VAL A 92 -5.65 15.32 -3.89
N SER A 93 -5.48 14.03 -4.24
CA SER A 93 -4.27 13.28 -3.89
C SER A 93 -2.99 13.91 -4.49
N GLN A 94 -3.08 14.50 -5.68
CA GLN A 94 -1.98 15.24 -6.29
C GLN A 94 -1.75 16.59 -5.61
N SER A 95 -2.81 17.39 -5.43
CA SER A 95 -2.65 18.75 -4.92
C SER A 95 -2.28 18.81 -3.44
N VAL A 96 -2.74 17.84 -2.64
CA VAL A 96 -2.52 17.80 -1.18
C VAL A 96 -1.33 16.90 -0.81
N PHE A 97 -1.29 15.66 -1.30
CA PHE A 97 -0.20 14.73 -0.94
C PHE A 97 0.93 14.66 -1.98
N GLY A 98 0.83 15.42 -3.07
CA GLY A 98 1.90 15.49 -4.08
C GLY A 98 2.06 14.19 -4.87
N PHE A 99 1.01 13.39 -5.01
CA PHE A 99 1.01 12.21 -5.87
C PHE A 99 1.28 12.63 -7.32
N ALA A 100 2.03 11.82 -8.05
CA ALA A 100 2.15 11.96 -9.49
C ALA A 100 0.91 11.42 -10.19
N VAL A 101 0.74 11.78 -11.46
CA VAL A 101 -0.40 11.36 -12.27
C VAL A 101 -0.55 9.83 -12.30
N ASP A 102 0.55 9.08 -12.34
CA ASP A 102 0.50 7.61 -12.29
C ASP A 102 -0.05 7.08 -10.97
N ALA A 103 0.52 7.53 -9.85
CA ALA A 103 0.10 7.14 -8.51
C ALA A 103 -1.38 7.43 -8.31
N ALA A 104 -1.78 8.69 -8.57
CA ALA A 104 -3.16 9.15 -8.38
C ALA A 104 -4.13 8.41 -9.31
N SER A 105 -3.75 8.13 -10.56
CA SER A 105 -4.61 7.42 -11.50
C SER A 105 -4.84 5.98 -11.08
N VAL A 106 -3.79 5.24 -10.73
CA VAL A 106 -3.90 3.82 -10.36
C VAL A 106 -4.76 3.67 -9.11
N VAL A 107 -4.48 4.42 -8.04
CA VAL A 107 -5.24 4.27 -6.77
C VAL A 107 -6.69 4.71 -6.92
N SER A 108 -6.97 5.79 -7.67
CA SER A 108 -8.35 6.28 -7.85
C SER A 108 -9.14 5.36 -8.79
N ALA A 109 -8.50 4.80 -9.82
CA ALA A 109 -9.12 3.81 -10.70
C ALA A 109 -9.46 2.51 -9.96
N LEU A 110 -8.55 2.00 -9.13
CA LEU A 110 -8.80 0.82 -8.29
C LEU A 110 -9.95 1.06 -7.31
N ALA A 111 -9.95 2.22 -6.63
CA ALA A 111 -11.04 2.59 -5.73
C ALA A 111 -12.38 2.70 -6.48
N GLY A 112 -12.41 3.39 -7.62
CA GLY A 112 -13.62 3.53 -8.43
C GLY A 112 -14.07 2.23 -9.10
N LEU A 113 -13.20 1.25 -9.29
CA LEU A 113 -13.59 -0.05 -9.84
C LEU A 113 -14.17 -0.98 -8.77
N TYR A 114 -13.52 -1.05 -7.60
CA TYR A 114 -13.83 -2.07 -6.59
C TYR A 114 -14.73 -1.57 -5.47
N ALA A 115 -14.71 -0.26 -5.18
CA ALA A 115 -15.46 0.33 -4.08
C ALA A 115 -16.57 1.29 -4.52
N SER A 116 -16.76 1.53 -5.83
CA SER A 116 -17.77 2.50 -6.27
C SER A 116 -19.19 1.98 -6.20
N ASP A 117 -20.10 2.91 -5.98
CA ASP A 117 -21.50 2.72 -6.31
C ASP A 117 -21.68 3.00 -7.81
N ILE A 118 -21.67 1.92 -8.61
CA ILE A 118 -21.82 1.99 -10.06
C ILE A 118 -23.19 2.55 -10.51
N THR A 119 -24.13 2.73 -9.57
CA THR A 119 -25.45 3.30 -9.86
C THR A 119 -25.44 4.83 -9.94
N GLU A 120 -24.37 5.47 -9.46
CA GLU A 120 -24.20 6.93 -9.38
C GLU A 120 -23.20 7.46 -10.43
N LEU A 121 -23.50 7.19 -11.71
CA LEU A 121 -22.73 7.73 -12.84
C LEU A 121 -23.04 9.24 -13.08
N PRO A 122 -22.09 10.03 -13.63
CA PRO A 122 -20.81 9.62 -14.23
C PRO A 122 -19.59 9.69 -13.30
N CYS A 123 -19.74 10.11 -12.04
CA CYS A 123 -18.59 10.44 -11.20
C CYS A 123 -17.96 9.24 -10.47
N LEU A 124 -18.60 8.05 -10.54
CA LEU A 124 -18.16 6.80 -9.91
C LEU A 124 -17.79 7.00 -8.43
N PRO A 125 -18.73 7.47 -7.60
CA PRO A 125 -18.43 7.76 -6.22
C PRO A 125 -18.22 6.48 -5.44
N PHE A 126 -17.29 6.51 -4.49
CA PHE A 126 -17.01 5.40 -3.59
C PHE A 126 -16.94 5.88 -2.14
N SER A 127 -17.28 4.97 -1.23
CA SER A 127 -17.04 5.19 0.20
C SER A 127 -15.57 4.96 0.52
N ILE A 128 -14.94 5.95 1.17
CA ILE A 128 -13.57 5.79 1.69
C ILE A 128 -13.51 4.86 2.93
N GLY A 129 -14.67 4.43 3.42
CA GLY A 129 -14.86 3.52 4.56
C GLY A 129 -15.68 2.30 4.19
N GLY A 130 -16.66 1.97 5.04
CA GLY A 130 -17.53 0.81 4.86
C GLY A 130 -18.66 0.99 3.83
N PRO A 131 -19.54 -0.01 3.71
CA PRO A 131 -20.65 0.00 2.75
C PRO A 131 -21.60 1.19 2.94
N THR A 132 -22.18 1.67 1.83
CA THR A 132 -23.19 2.73 1.84
C THR A 132 -24.62 2.17 1.89
N PRO A 133 -25.62 2.94 2.35
CA PRO A 133 -27.00 2.48 2.43
C PRO A 133 -27.55 1.98 1.09
N ARG A 134 -28.39 0.94 1.14
CA ARG A 134 -28.98 0.28 -0.04
C ARG A 134 -29.77 1.25 -0.90
N THR A 135 -29.36 1.44 -2.14
CA THR A 135 -30.20 2.06 -3.19
C THR A 135 -31.06 0.99 -3.87
N LEU A 136 -32.20 1.38 -4.45
CA LEU A 136 -33.06 0.44 -5.19
C LEU A 136 -32.31 -0.21 -6.38
N LEU A 137 -31.40 0.54 -7.00
CA LEU A 137 -30.53 0.04 -8.05
C LEU A 137 -29.40 -0.85 -7.50
N GLY A 138 -28.86 -0.53 -6.32
CA GLY A 138 -27.84 -1.35 -5.64
C GLY A 138 -28.33 -2.76 -5.28
N ILE A 139 -29.64 -2.92 -4.99
CA ILE A 139 -30.24 -4.25 -4.79
C ILE A 139 -30.11 -5.13 -6.05
N ILE A 140 -30.14 -4.53 -7.24
CA ILE A 140 -30.15 -5.24 -8.52
C ILE A 140 -28.72 -5.39 -9.07
N LEU A 141 -27.89 -4.35 -8.90
CA LEU A 141 -26.57 -4.24 -9.53
C LEU A 141 -25.39 -4.55 -8.60
N GLY A 142 -25.65 -4.70 -7.30
CA GLY A 142 -24.64 -4.86 -6.27
C GLY A 142 -24.49 -3.61 -5.40
N GLU A 143 -24.34 -3.79 -4.09
CA GLU A 143 -24.10 -2.70 -3.14
C GLU A 143 -22.62 -2.31 -3.15
N SER A 144 -22.35 -1.00 -3.06
CA SER A 144 -20.98 -0.51 -2.82
C SER A 144 -20.50 -1.01 -1.46
N VAL A 145 -19.44 -1.80 -1.48
CA VAL A 145 -18.80 -2.34 -0.27
C VAL A 145 -17.87 -1.33 0.42
N GLY A 146 -17.59 -0.21 -0.25
CA GLY A 146 -16.61 0.78 0.20
C GLY A 146 -15.19 0.20 0.23
N LEU A 147 -14.19 1.02 0.56
CA LEU A 147 -12.81 0.55 0.66
C LEU A 147 -12.61 -0.58 1.68
N ASN A 148 -13.39 -0.61 2.77
CA ASN A 148 -13.27 -1.65 3.80
C ASN A 148 -13.56 -3.06 3.26
N GLY A 149 -14.49 -3.18 2.30
CA GLY A 149 -14.89 -4.47 1.71
C GLY A 149 -14.16 -4.82 0.41
N THR A 150 -12.99 -4.22 0.15
CA THR A 150 -12.19 -4.52 -1.05
C THR A 150 -11.05 -5.49 -0.79
N HIS A 151 -11.16 -6.34 0.25
CA HIS A 151 -10.09 -7.24 0.64
C HIS A 151 -9.68 -8.17 -0.50
N ASN A 152 -8.37 -8.29 -0.74
CA ASN A 152 -7.76 -8.98 -1.88
C ASN A 152 -8.16 -8.45 -3.27
N GLN A 153 -8.77 -7.27 -3.36
CA GLN A 153 -9.02 -6.56 -4.62
C GLN A 153 -8.26 -5.23 -4.66
N PHE A 154 -8.32 -4.47 -3.56
CA PHE A 154 -7.58 -3.24 -3.37
C PHE A 154 -7.06 -3.08 -1.94
N GLU A 155 -7.87 -3.37 -0.92
CA GLU A 155 -7.38 -3.58 0.45
C GLU A 155 -6.61 -4.91 0.52
N THR A 156 -5.48 -4.95 1.25
CA THR A 156 -4.56 -6.09 1.25
C THR A 156 -4.01 -6.37 2.63
N ASP A 157 -3.70 -7.64 2.88
CA ASP A 157 -2.84 -8.07 3.98
C ASP A 157 -1.50 -7.31 3.99
N THR A 158 -0.79 -7.39 5.12
CA THR A 158 0.54 -6.79 5.37
C THR A 158 0.55 -5.27 5.44
N SER A 159 -0.60 -4.64 5.67
CA SER A 159 -0.74 -3.19 5.83
C SER A 159 0.24 -2.58 6.87
N PRO A 160 0.71 -1.34 6.65
CA PRO A 160 1.75 -0.72 7.48
C PRO A 160 1.27 -0.38 8.90
N THR A 161 -0.04 -0.25 9.12
CA THR A 161 -0.59 0.08 10.44
C THR A 161 -1.94 -0.57 10.72
N ARG A 162 -2.44 -1.44 9.83
CA ARG A 162 -3.72 -2.14 9.97
C ARG A 162 -3.45 -3.63 10.11
N CYS A 163 -4.39 -4.32 10.74
CA CYS A 163 -4.36 -5.79 10.83
C CYS A 163 -4.88 -6.41 9.55
N ASP A 164 -4.47 -7.64 9.28
CA ASP A 164 -5.03 -8.45 8.20
C ASP A 164 -6.47 -8.84 8.52
N LEU A 165 -7.35 -8.86 7.50
CA LEU A 165 -8.78 -9.12 7.69
C LEU A 165 -9.03 -10.46 8.38
N TYR A 166 -8.35 -11.51 7.92
CA TYR A 166 -8.55 -12.86 8.45
C TYR A 166 -7.77 -13.16 9.74
N GLU A 167 -6.93 -12.23 10.19
CA GLU A 167 -6.30 -12.27 11.51
C GLU A 167 -7.21 -11.61 12.57
N CYS A 168 -7.72 -10.41 12.28
CA CYS A 168 -8.43 -9.60 13.28
C CYS A 168 -9.96 -9.52 13.08
N GLY A 169 -10.49 -9.98 11.95
CA GLY A 169 -11.88 -9.77 11.54
C GLY A 169 -12.20 -8.32 11.13
N GLU A 170 -11.18 -7.46 11.04
CA GLU A 170 -11.30 -6.03 10.74
C GLU A 170 -9.95 -5.54 10.18
N ASN A 171 -9.97 -4.88 9.02
CA ASN A 171 -8.81 -4.46 8.24
C ASN A 171 -8.70 -2.94 8.04
N SER A 172 -9.68 -2.16 8.52
CA SER A 172 -9.72 -0.70 8.33
C SER A 172 -9.18 0.10 9.52
N ILE A 173 -9.13 -0.52 10.71
CA ILE A 173 -8.79 0.12 11.98
C ILE A 173 -7.28 0.07 12.25
N VAL A 174 -6.70 1.24 12.54
CA VAL A 174 -5.28 1.35 12.93
C VAL A 174 -5.02 0.55 14.19
N GLN A 175 -3.99 -0.30 14.14
CA GLN A 175 -3.46 -1.05 15.27
C GLN A 175 -2.32 -0.25 15.91
N PRO A 176 -2.48 0.28 17.14
CA PRO A 176 -1.47 1.12 17.77
C PRO A 176 -0.11 0.44 17.93
N ASP A 177 -0.09 -0.88 18.18
CA ASP A 177 1.15 -1.65 18.33
C ASP A 177 1.92 -1.76 17.01
N ILE A 178 1.23 -1.88 15.87
CA ILE A 178 1.87 -1.90 14.54
C ILE A 178 2.47 -0.51 14.24
N LEU A 179 1.73 0.57 14.51
CA LEU A 179 2.29 1.93 14.36
C LEU A 179 3.47 2.16 15.31
N GLN A 180 3.42 1.66 16.54
CA GLN A 180 4.53 1.76 17.48
C GLN A 180 5.77 1.03 16.94
N ASN A 181 5.62 -0.17 16.38
CA ASN A 181 6.74 -0.90 15.75
C ASN A 181 7.39 -0.09 14.61
N LEU A 182 6.58 0.57 13.77
CA LEU A 182 7.09 1.46 12.72
C LEU A 182 7.87 2.65 13.30
N LEU A 183 7.34 3.31 14.33
CA LEU A 183 8.00 4.43 15.01
C LEU A 183 9.32 4.00 15.68
N ASP A 184 9.33 2.82 16.29
CA ASP A 184 10.52 2.25 16.93
C ASP A 184 11.61 1.96 15.90
N LEU A 185 11.25 1.44 14.71
CA LEU A 185 12.20 1.24 13.62
C LEU A 185 12.80 2.56 13.12
N PHE A 186 11.99 3.62 12.99
CA PHE A 186 12.52 4.94 12.64
C PHE A 186 13.50 5.45 13.71
N ALA A 187 13.15 5.32 14.99
CA ALA A 187 14.01 5.74 16.10
C ALA A 187 15.31 4.94 16.17
N GLN A 188 15.27 3.64 15.89
CA GLN A 188 16.43 2.74 15.88
C GLN A 188 17.38 3.02 14.73
N ASN A 189 16.86 3.22 13.52
CA ASN A 189 17.68 3.49 12.33
C ASN A 189 18.29 4.90 12.35
N GLN A 190 17.70 5.82 13.13
CA GLN A 190 18.08 7.23 13.15
C GLN A 190 18.29 7.76 14.58
N PRO A 191 19.26 7.19 15.33
CA PRO A 191 19.52 7.58 16.71
C PRO A 191 19.88 9.07 16.79
N GLY A 192 19.09 9.84 17.55
CA GLY A 192 19.24 11.28 17.73
C GLY A 192 18.29 12.16 16.89
N GLY A 193 17.56 11.60 15.92
CA GLY A 193 16.59 12.30 15.07
C GLY A 193 15.19 12.46 15.68
N GLN A 194 15.05 12.51 17.02
CA GLN A 194 13.81 12.16 17.73
C GLN A 194 12.53 12.87 17.23
N ASN A 195 12.61 14.14 16.85
CA ASN A 195 11.44 14.92 16.40
C ASN A 195 11.39 15.15 14.88
N GLN A 196 12.47 14.86 14.16
CA GLN A 196 12.59 15.02 12.71
C GLN A 196 13.53 13.94 12.17
N MET A 197 12.94 12.78 11.88
CA MET A 197 13.64 11.64 11.31
C MET A 197 13.61 11.82 9.80
N LYS A 198 14.70 11.52 9.09
CA LYS A 198 14.68 11.48 7.62
C LYS A 198 13.56 10.56 7.16
N ALA A 199 12.92 10.94 6.06
CA ALA A 199 11.97 10.07 5.34
C ALA A 199 12.73 8.85 4.79
N ASP A 200 12.92 7.85 5.65
CA ASP A 200 13.83 6.75 5.43
C ASP A 200 13.15 5.59 4.72
N PHE A 201 13.67 5.29 3.53
CA PHE A 201 13.27 4.15 2.73
C PHE A 201 13.59 2.82 3.42
N ASP A 202 14.75 2.72 4.07
CA ASP A 202 15.21 1.47 4.67
C ASP A 202 14.33 1.07 5.87
N THR A 203 13.89 2.04 6.68
CA THR A 203 12.90 1.80 7.74
C THR A 203 11.62 1.18 7.21
N VAL A 204 11.01 1.73 6.15
CA VAL A 204 9.73 1.20 5.65
C VAL A 204 9.90 -0.14 4.92
N GLY A 205 11.05 -0.36 4.27
CA GLY A 205 11.40 -1.67 3.71
C GLY A 205 11.51 -2.75 4.78
N GLN A 206 12.25 -2.48 5.87
CA GLN A 206 12.36 -3.41 6.99
C GLN A 206 11.00 -3.64 7.68
N HIS A 207 10.21 -2.58 7.87
CA HIS A 207 8.86 -2.70 8.43
C HIS A 207 7.99 -3.61 7.56
N HIS A 208 8.04 -3.47 6.24
CA HIS A 208 7.27 -4.30 5.32
C HIS A 208 7.66 -5.77 5.40
N VAL A 209 8.96 -6.08 5.46
CA VAL A 209 9.44 -7.46 5.68
C VAL A 209 8.87 -8.04 6.97
N ASN A 210 8.86 -7.25 8.05
CA ASN A 210 8.29 -7.68 9.32
C ASN A 210 6.78 -7.94 9.22
N ARG A 211 6.04 -7.11 8.47
CA ARG A 211 4.59 -7.29 8.24
C ARG A 211 4.29 -8.55 7.44
N ILE A 212 5.05 -8.82 6.37
CA ILE A 212 4.93 -10.06 5.59
C ILE A 212 5.17 -11.27 6.49
N GLN A 213 6.25 -11.27 7.27
CA GLN A 213 6.57 -12.38 8.16
C GLN A 213 5.47 -12.60 9.20
N HIS A 214 4.95 -11.52 9.79
CA HIS A 214 3.82 -11.58 10.72
C HIS A 214 2.58 -12.21 10.09
N SER A 215 2.22 -11.83 8.86
CA SER A 215 1.06 -12.41 8.16
C SER A 215 1.26 -13.90 7.87
N ILE A 216 2.47 -14.32 7.50
CA ILE A 216 2.80 -15.75 7.37
C ILE A 216 2.57 -16.49 8.70
N GLU A 217 2.96 -15.89 9.82
CA GLU A 217 2.94 -16.51 11.14
C GLU A 217 1.57 -16.49 11.82
N ASN A 218 0.69 -15.56 11.47
CA ASN A 218 -0.53 -15.29 12.24
C ASN A 218 -1.83 -15.35 11.41
N ASN A 219 -1.76 -15.18 10.09
CA ASN A 219 -2.95 -15.19 9.23
C ASN A 219 -3.04 -16.53 8.46
N PRO A 220 -3.92 -17.47 8.84
CA PRO A 220 -4.03 -18.78 8.17
C PRO A 220 -4.54 -18.67 6.72
N TYR A 221 -5.06 -17.51 6.34
CA TYR A 221 -5.58 -17.18 5.01
C TYR A 221 -4.73 -16.11 4.32
N PHE A 222 -3.50 -15.88 4.76
CA PHE A 222 -2.61 -14.90 4.14
C PHE A 222 -2.48 -15.17 2.64
N PHE A 223 -2.83 -14.18 1.83
CA PHE A 223 -2.66 -14.22 0.38
C PHE A 223 -1.96 -12.97 -0.12
N TYR A 224 -0.91 -13.18 -0.90
CA TYR A 224 -0.02 -12.14 -1.38
C TYR A 224 0.21 -12.33 -2.87
N GLY A 225 -0.83 -12.07 -3.66
CA GLY A 225 -0.81 -12.11 -5.12
C GLY A 225 -0.06 -10.93 -5.75
N PRO A 226 0.08 -10.88 -7.09
CA PRO A 226 0.80 -9.81 -7.78
C PRO A 226 0.29 -8.39 -7.47
N VAL A 227 -1.04 -8.21 -7.42
CA VAL A 227 -1.67 -6.92 -7.11
C VAL A 227 -1.49 -6.60 -5.62
N GLN A 228 -1.69 -7.58 -4.73
CA GLN A 228 -1.55 -7.40 -3.29
C GLN A 228 -0.12 -6.99 -2.91
N MET A 229 0.85 -7.67 -3.51
CA MET A 229 2.28 -7.36 -3.37
C MET A 229 2.60 -5.94 -3.79
N ALA A 230 2.14 -5.53 -4.98
CA ALA A 230 2.38 -4.19 -5.49
C ALA A 230 1.74 -3.12 -4.58
N VAL A 231 0.46 -3.27 -4.23
CA VAL A 231 -0.25 -2.32 -3.38
C VAL A 231 0.40 -2.22 -1.99
N SER A 232 0.71 -3.34 -1.36
CA SER A 232 1.34 -3.36 -0.03
C SER A 232 2.74 -2.70 -0.03
N CYS A 233 3.55 -2.93 -1.08
CA CYS A 233 4.80 -2.19 -1.27
C CYS A 233 4.56 -0.68 -1.42
N VAL A 234 3.60 -0.27 -2.25
CA VAL A 234 3.29 1.15 -2.50
C VAL A 234 2.86 1.86 -1.22
N VAL A 235 1.97 1.28 -0.41
CA VAL A 235 1.48 1.96 0.80
C VAL A 235 2.57 2.13 1.87
N HIS A 236 3.59 1.26 1.89
CA HIS A 236 4.79 1.48 2.70
C HIS A 236 5.63 2.65 2.16
N LEU A 237 5.79 2.75 0.83
CA LEU A 237 6.53 3.81 0.16
C LEU A 237 5.84 5.18 0.23
N VAL A 238 4.52 5.21 0.39
CA VAL A 238 3.74 6.45 0.60
C VAL A 238 4.16 7.16 1.88
N ILE A 239 4.62 6.44 2.92
CA ILE A 239 5.04 7.05 4.18
C ILE A 239 6.19 8.04 3.96
N PRO A 240 7.39 7.63 3.48
CA PRO A 240 8.44 8.59 3.18
C PRO A 240 8.14 9.41 1.92
N GLY A 241 7.36 8.86 0.98
CA GLY A 241 7.14 9.44 -0.33
C GLY A 241 6.12 10.56 -0.38
N ALA A 242 5.11 10.56 0.48
CA ALA A 242 3.98 11.49 0.43
C ALA A 242 3.39 11.89 1.80
N MET A 243 3.78 11.24 2.89
CA MET A 243 3.41 11.63 4.26
C MET A 243 4.53 12.41 5.00
N ALA A 244 5.73 12.46 4.43
CA ALA A 244 6.83 13.27 4.91
C ALA A 244 6.53 14.78 4.78
N ASN A 245 7.04 15.57 5.72
CA ASN A 245 6.92 17.02 5.71
C ASN A 245 8.16 17.64 5.03
N HIS A 246 7.98 18.37 3.93
CA HIS A 246 9.04 18.96 3.09
C HIS A 246 9.23 20.45 3.37
N SER A 247 9.65 20.80 4.60
CA SER A 247 9.89 22.19 5.00
C SER A 247 11.14 22.78 4.35
N ALA A 248 11.30 24.11 4.40
CA ALA A 248 12.50 24.81 3.94
C ALA A 248 13.81 24.26 4.56
N SER A 249 13.77 23.82 5.83
CA SER A 249 14.93 23.25 6.52
C SER A 249 15.18 21.78 6.18
N ASN A 250 14.19 21.08 5.61
CA ASN A 250 14.24 19.66 5.27
C ASN A 250 13.55 19.43 3.91
N PRO A 251 14.12 19.96 2.80
CA PRO A 251 13.47 19.90 1.48
C PRO A 251 13.28 18.45 0.99
N ASP A 252 14.18 17.53 1.40
CA ASP A 252 14.08 16.10 1.10
C ASP A 252 12.98 15.37 1.91
N GLY A 253 12.37 16.05 2.88
CA GLY A 253 11.29 15.51 3.71
C GLY A 253 11.77 14.89 5.01
N TYR A 254 10.97 15.04 6.06
CA TYR A 254 11.16 14.36 7.35
C TYR A 254 9.85 13.76 7.86
N ILE A 255 9.97 12.71 8.65
CA ILE A 255 8.92 12.08 9.43
C ILE A 255 9.11 12.49 10.90
N SER A 256 8.09 13.08 11.50
CA SER A 256 8.04 13.23 12.96
C SER A 256 7.10 12.18 13.55
N PRO A 257 7.38 11.64 14.76
CA PRO A 257 6.44 10.74 15.43
C PRO A 257 5.06 11.38 15.59
N GLU A 258 4.99 12.67 15.91
CA GLU A 258 3.75 13.42 16.10
C GLU A 258 2.99 13.59 14.78
N GLY A 259 3.70 13.89 13.68
CA GLY A 259 3.10 14.03 12.36
C GLY A 259 2.51 12.72 11.86
N LEU A 260 3.25 11.61 12.05
CA LEU A 260 2.77 10.29 11.68
C LEU A 260 1.56 9.89 12.53
N LYS A 261 1.62 10.03 13.85
CA LYS A 261 0.49 9.80 14.76
C LYS A 261 -0.75 10.62 14.36
N SER A 262 -0.58 11.90 14.03
CA SER A 262 -1.67 12.78 13.55
C SER A 262 -2.31 12.25 12.27
N LEU A 263 -1.51 11.91 11.25
CA LEU A 263 -2.02 11.39 9.97
C LEU A 263 -2.73 10.04 10.13
N TYR A 264 -2.33 9.23 11.12
CA TYR A 264 -2.98 7.95 11.45
C TYR A 264 -4.06 8.06 12.54
N GLY A 265 -4.41 9.25 13.03
CA GLY A 265 -5.46 9.42 14.05
C GLY A 265 -5.12 8.76 15.40
N VAL A 266 -3.83 8.67 15.73
CA VAL A 266 -3.34 8.08 16.98
C VAL A 266 -2.88 9.15 17.94
N ALA A 267 -3.19 8.99 19.23
CA ALA A 267 -2.67 9.84 20.29
C ALA A 267 -2.34 9.00 21.53
N PRO A 268 -1.48 9.48 22.45
CA PRO A 268 -1.30 8.85 23.75
C PRO A 268 -2.62 8.81 24.54
N GLY A 269 -2.95 7.64 25.08
CA GLY A 269 -4.04 7.47 26.03
C GLY A 269 -3.65 7.93 27.43
N PRO A 270 -4.59 7.89 28.40
CA PRO A 270 -4.33 8.27 29.79
C PRO A 270 -3.22 7.46 30.48
N ASP A 271 -2.97 6.23 30.00
CA ASP A 271 -1.92 5.32 30.48
C ASP A 271 -0.57 5.52 29.77
N GLY A 272 -0.49 6.49 28.86
CA GLY A 272 0.70 6.77 28.06
C GLY A 272 0.91 5.86 26.85
N LYS A 273 0.05 4.84 26.65
CA LYS A 273 0.12 3.98 25.47
C LYS A 273 -0.53 4.63 24.27
N LEU A 274 -0.12 4.27 23.06
CA LEU A 274 -0.78 4.75 21.86
C LEU A 274 -2.21 4.21 21.78
N LYS A 275 -3.15 5.10 21.44
CA LYS A 275 -4.55 4.79 21.22
C LYS A 275 -4.98 5.36 19.88
N TYR A 276 -5.59 4.52 19.04
CA TYR A 276 -6.27 4.99 17.85
C TYR A 276 -7.60 5.64 18.24
N ASN A 277 -7.86 6.83 17.69
CA ASN A 277 -9.12 7.53 17.82
C ASN A 277 -9.73 7.58 16.42
N TRP A 278 -10.74 6.74 16.20
CA TRP A 278 -11.38 6.61 14.91
C TRP A 278 -11.87 7.98 14.41
N GLY A 279 -11.59 8.26 13.13
CA GLY A 279 -12.04 9.48 12.48
C GLY A 279 -11.30 10.75 12.88
N THR A 280 -10.15 10.66 13.54
CA THR A 280 -9.34 11.82 13.93
C THR A 280 -8.04 11.98 13.13
N GLU A 281 -7.91 11.33 11.97
CA GLU A 281 -6.78 11.55 11.06
C GLU A 281 -6.71 13.02 10.64
N GLN A 282 -5.54 13.64 10.79
CA GLN A 282 -5.38 15.08 10.63
C GLN A 282 -4.08 15.42 9.92
N ILE A 283 -4.16 16.28 8.90
CA ILE A 283 -2.99 16.90 8.29
C ILE A 283 -2.42 17.91 9.31
N PRO A 284 -1.17 17.76 9.76
CA PRO A 284 -0.62 18.66 10.76
C PRO A 284 -0.59 20.12 10.28
N PRO A 285 -0.76 21.12 11.17
CA PRO A 285 -0.48 22.50 10.81
C PRO A 285 1.00 22.66 10.43
N ASN A 286 1.29 23.56 9.49
CA ASN A 286 2.65 23.75 8.93
C ASN A 286 3.22 22.46 8.30
N TRP A 287 2.35 21.68 7.67
CA TRP A 287 2.74 20.53 6.86
C TRP A 287 2.90 20.97 5.39
N TYR A 288 4.08 20.70 4.85
CA TYR A 288 4.47 21.05 3.50
C TYR A 288 4.55 19.79 2.67
N ARG A 289 3.75 19.70 1.62
CA ARG A 289 3.92 18.60 0.67
C ARG A 289 5.22 18.76 -0.10
N ARG A 290 5.72 17.64 -0.60
CA ARG A 290 6.74 17.58 -1.65
C ARG A 290 6.41 18.46 -2.88
N PRO A 291 7.39 19.03 -3.58
CA PRO A 291 7.19 19.81 -4.81
C PRO A 291 6.46 19.06 -5.94
N LEU A 292 5.67 19.76 -6.78
CA LEU A 292 4.94 19.14 -7.91
C LEU A 292 5.82 18.90 -9.14
N ASP A 293 6.98 19.54 -9.24
CA ASP A 293 7.95 19.32 -10.30
C ASP A 293 8.77 18.03 -10.08
N ALA A 294 8.73 17.49 -8.87
CA ALA A 294 9.24 16.17 -8.56
C ALA A 294 8.17 15.36 -7.81
N PRO A 295 6.98 15.03 -8.38
CA PRO A 295 5.82 14.39 -7.73
C PRO A 295 6.08 12.91 -7.29
N TYR A 296 5.29 12.33 -6.37
CA TYR A 296 5.50 10.97 -5.84
C TYR A 296 4.99 9.95 -6.86
N SER A 297 5.91 9.16 -7.40
CA SER A 297 5.60 8.05 -8.32
C SER A 297 6.07 6.73 -7.68
N PRO A 298 5.19 5.70 -7.61
CA PRO A 298 5.51 4.44 -6.96
C PRO A 298 6.49 3.58 -7.76
N LEU A 299 6.52 3.69 -9.09
CA LEU A 299 7.21 2.73 -9.96
C LEU A 299 8.71 2.63 -9.68
N LEU A 300 9.40 3.76 -9.45
CA LEU A 300 10.81 3.75 -9.10
C LEU A 300 11.04 3.17 -7.70
N GLY A 301 10.19 3.54 -6.74
CA GLY A 301 10.29 3.02 -5.37
C GLY A 301 10.04 1.52 -5.27
N LEU A 302 9.19 0.96 -6.13
CA LEU A 302 8.93 -0.49 -6.19
C LEU A 302 10.17 -1.28 -6.61
N VAL A 303 10.89 -0.83 -7.63
CA VAL A 303 12.13 -1.49 -8.07
C VAL A 303 13.18 -1.43 -6.96
N ASP A 304 13.32 -0.27 -6.31
CA ASP A 304 14.22 -0.14 -5.16
C ASP A 304 13.80 -1.06 -4.00
N MET A 305 12.49 -1.22 -3.75
CA MET A 305 11.96 -2.05 -2.67
C MET A 305 12.34 -3.50 -2.89
N TRP A 306 12.09 -4.03 -4.08
CA TRP A 306 12.40 -5.42 -4.38
C TRP A 306 13.90 -5.71 -4.50
N THR A 307 14.69 -4.72 -4.94
CA THR A 307 16.16 -4.86 -5.05
C THR A 307 16.81 -4.93 -3.67
N ASN A 308 16.39 -4.07 -2.75
CA ASN A 308 17.01 -3.96 -1.41
C ASN A 308 16.34 -4.88 -0.38
N TYR A 309 15.06 -5.21 -0.57
CA TYR A 309 14.25 -6.08 0.29
C TYR A 309 13.56 -7.16 -0.55
N PRO A 310 14.30 -8.13 -1.13
CA PRO A 310 13.74 -9.16 -2.00
C PRO A 310 12.67 -10.04 -1.33
N GLN A 311 12.61 -10.07 0.00
CA GLN A 311 11.53 -10.71 0.76
C GLN A 311 10.15 -10.07 0.52
N THR A 312 10.11 -8.86 -0.02
CA THR A 312 8.88 -8.16 -0.44
C THR A 312 8.46 -8.49 -1.87
N LEU A 313 9.32 -9.21 -2.63
CA LEU A 313 9.03 -9.75 -3.96
C LEU A 313 8.72 -11.26 -3.85
N ILE A 314 7.79 -11.61 -2.97
CA ILE A 314 7.24 -12.96 -2.89
C ILE A 314 5.80 -12.93 -3.38
N ILE A 315 5.36 -14.01 -4.01
CA ILE A 315 3.97 -14.18 -4.43
C ILE A 315 3.53 -15.56 -3.97
N GLY A 316 2.35 -15.65 -3.36
CA GLY A 316 1.84 -16.91 -2.81
C GLY A 316 0.90 -16.68 -1.64
N GLY A 317 0.83 -17.65 -0.74
CA GLY A 317 0.00 -17.54 0.45
C GLY A 317 0.10 -18.77 1.35
N ASN A 318 -0.49 -18.67 2.54
CA ASN A 318 -0.67 -19.80 3.44
C ASN A 318 -1.71 -20.77 2.87
N THR A 319 -1.40 -22.07 2.80
CA THR A 319 -2.28 -23.08 2.18
C THR A 319 -2.90 -24.05 3.16
N ASN A 320 -2.35 -24.20 4.37
CA ASN A 320 -2.83 -25.14 5.39
C ASN A 320 -2.65 -24.60 6.81
N GLY A 321 -3.15 -23.38 7.04
CA GLY A 321 -3.03 -22.68 8.32
C GLY A 321 -1.79 -21.78 8.39
N ILE A 322 -1.52 -21.24 9.58
CA ILE A 322 -0.36 -20.37 9.80
C ILE A 322 0.95 -21.11 9.56
N ASN A 323 2.01 -20.37 9.18
CA ASN A 323 3.34 -20.90 8.90
C ASN A 323 3.40 -21.94 7.77
N THR A 324 2.55 -21.80 6.74
CA THR A 324 2.49 -22.72 5.60
C THR A 324 2.61 -22.02 4.25
N PHE A 325 3.35 -20.91 4.22
CA PHE A 325 3.47 -20.09 3.01
C PHE A 325 4.03 -20.91 1.85
N ALA A 326 3.23 -21.07 0.80
CA ALA A 326 3.60 -21.74 -0.42
C ALA A 326 3.83 -20.69 -1.53
N PRO A 327 5.07 -20.52 -2.03
CA PRO A 327 5.32 -19.58 -3.12
C PRO A 327 4.65 -20.05 -4.41
N LEU A 328 4.12 -19.09 -5.18
CA LEU A 328 3.62 -19.31 -6.52
C LEU A 328 4.79 -19.41 -7.49
N ASP A 329 4.78 -20.43 -8.34
CA ASP A 329 5.74 -20.53 -9.44
C ASP A 329 5.39 -19.48 -10.51
N ILE A 330 6.21 -18.43 -10.59
CA ILE A 330 6.03 -17.33 -11.56
C ILE A 330 6.23 -17.80 -13.00
N GLY A 331 7.12 -18.79 -13.22
CA GLY A 331 7.31 -19.42 -14.53
C GLY A 331 6.01 -20.03 -15.01
N ASP A 332 5.41 -20.91 -14.21
CA ASP A 332 4.16 -21.54 -14.57
C ASP A 332 3.01 -20.54 -14.69
N PHE A 333 2.93 -19.59 -13.75
CA PHE A 333 1.88 -18.57 -13.71
C PHE A 333 1.89 -17.67 -14.95
N THR A 334 3.06 -17.40 -15.52
CA THR A 334 3.26 -16.50 -16.67
C THR A 334 3.51 -17.24 -17.98
N ASN A 335 3.27 -18.55 -18.05
CA ASN A 335 3.58 -19.38 -19.23
C ASN A 335 5.07 -19.30 -19.66
N GLY A 336 5.98 -19.13 -18.71
CA GLY A 336 7.43 -19.10 -18.91
C GLY A 336 7.99 -17.74 -19.31
N VAL A 337 7.18 -16.68 -19.36
CA VAL A 337 7.64 -15.32 -19.72
C VAL A 337 8.53 -14.72 -18.64
N TYR A 338 8.18 -14.92 -17.36
CA TYR A 338 8.98 -14.48 -16.22
C TYR A 338 9.36 -15.67 -15.33
N SER A 339 10.37 -15.47 -14.49
CA SER A 339 10.69 -16.36 -13.37
C SER A 339 11.01 -15.50 -12.14
N THR A 340 10.97 -16.09 -10.95
CA THR A 340 11.30 -15.35 -9.71
C THR A 340 12.67 -14.70 -9.77
N ALA A 341 13.67 -15.38 -10.34
CA ALA A 341 15.00 -14.81 -10.54
C ALA A 341 14.99 -13.67 -11.57
N ALA A 342 14.30 -13.86 -12.70
CA ALA A 342 14.22 -12.86 -13.75
C ALA A 342 13.51 -11.59 -13.30
N LEU A 343 12.57 -11.65 -12.34
CA LEU A 343 11.88 -10.45 -11.83
C LEU A 343 12.87 -9.42 -11.24
N LEU A 344 13.97 -9.87 -10.64
CA LEU A 344 15.01 -8.99 -10.08
C LEU A 344 15.95 -8.39 -11.14
N GLU A 345 15.82 -8.79 -12.41
CA GLU A 345 16.67 -8.32 -13.49
C GLU A 345 16.06 -7.11 -14.20
N GLY A 346 16.78 -5.99 -14.20
CA GLY A 346 16.40 -4.78 -14.92
C GLY A 346 14.99 -4.31 -14.57
N ASN A 347 14.12 -4.22 -15.57
CA ASN A 347 12.75 -3.71 -15.43
C ASN A 347 11.69 -4.82 -15.29
N ASN A 348 12.10 -6.08 -15.13
CA ASN A 348 11.18 -7.22 -15.22
C ASN A 348 10.09 -7.20 -14.14
N ALA A 349 10.40 -6.88 -12.88
CA ALA A 349 9.37 -6.76 -11.84
C ALA A 349 8.38 -5.62 -12.12
N ALA A 350 8.85 -4.47 -12.60
CA ALA A 350 7.97 -3.37 -13.00
C ALA A 350 7.07 -3.78 -14.17
N CYS A 351 7.62 -4.46 -15.17
CA CYS A 351 6.86 -4.99 -16.30
C CYS A 351 5.82 -6.04 -15.89
N PHE A 352 6.20 -6.95 -14.98
CA PHE A 352 5.30 -7.95 -14.44
C PHE A 352 4.13 -7.31 -13.70
N VAL A 353 4.39 -6.33 -12.82
CA VAL A 353 3.32 -5.66 -12.06
C VAL A 353 2.42 -4.83 -12.97
N VAL A 354 2.97 -4.07 -13.91
CA VAL A 354 2.16 -3.27 -14.85
C VAL A 354 1.22 -4.18 -15.66
N GLN A 355 1.74 -5.29 -16.19
CA GLN A 355 0.93 -6.24 -16.95
C GLN A 355 -0.04 -7.04 -16.06
N ALA A 356 0.34 -7.35 -14.81
CA ALA A 356 -0.57 -7.94 -13.83
C ALA A 356 -1.76 -7.04 -13.54
N VAL A 357 -1.52 -5.74 -13.32
CA VAL A 357 -2.57 -4.73 -13.15
C VAL A 357 -3.45 -4.67 -14.41
N GLN A 358 -2.88 -4.71 -15.62
CA GLN A 358 -3.68 -4.67 -16.86
C GLN A 358 -4.57 -5.90 -17.07
N VAL A 359 -4.08 -7.11 -16.75
CA VAL A 359 -4.79 -8.36 -17.07
C VAL A 359 -5.70 -8.82 -15.94
N LEU A 360 -5.32 -8.58 -14.68
CA LEU A 360 -6.06 -9.08 -13.51
C LEU A 360 -7.19 -8.15 -13.07
N ILE A 361 -7.20 -6.92 -13.56
CA ILE A 361 -8.26 -5.96 -13.30
C ILE A 361 -9.37 -6.19 -14.33
N PRO A 362 -10.59 -6.54 -13.89
CA PRO A 362 -11.68 -6.88 -14.79
C PRO A 362 -12.17 -5.66 -15.59
N SER A 363 -12.52 -5.88 -16.86
CA SER A 363 -13.12 -4.87 -17.75
C SER A 363 -14.58 -4.60 -17.39
N ILE A 364 -14.83 -3.90 -16.27
CA ILE A 364 -16.19 -3.60 -15.80
C ILE A 364 -16.63 -2.21 -16.27
N LEU A 365 -15.68 -1.27 -16.38
CA LEU A 365 -15.95 0.13 -16.71
C LEU A 365 -14.96 0.60 -17.78
N GLU A 366 -15.40 0.59 -19.05
CA GLU A 366 -14.54 0.92 -20.22
C GLU A 366 -13.78 2.25 -20.04
N ASN A 367 -14.40 3.27 -19.43
CA ASN A 367 -13.76 4.56 -19.18
C ASN A 367 -12.65 4.50 -18.11
N VAL A 368 -12.83 3.70 -17.05
CA VAL A 368 -11.83 3.54 -15.98
C VAL A 368 -10.67 2.69 -16.49
N GLU A 369 -10.99 1.63 -17.23
CA GLU A 369 -10.00 0.78 -17.89
C GLU A 369 -9.17 1.56 -18.90
N ALA A 370 -9.80 2.46 -19.68
CA ALA A 370 -9.08 3.33 -20.61
C ALA A 370 -8.12 4.29 -19.89
N ILE A 371 -8.51 4.87 -18.75
CA ILE A 371 -7.62 5.71 -17.94
C ILE A 371 -6.41 4.89 -17.48
N LEU A 372 -6.66 3.72 -16.88
CA LEU A 372 -5.61 2.87 -16.36
C LEU A 372 -4.67 2.40 -17.48
N THR A 373 -5.23 1.95 -18.61
CA THR A 373 -4.48 1.52 -19.78
C THR A 373 -3.62 2.64 -20.35
N ASN A 374 -4.17 3.84 -20.52
CA ASN A 374 -3.43 4.99 -21.04
C ASN A 374 -2.28 5.42 -20.12
N VAL A 375 -2.50 5.39 -18.80
CA VAL A 375 -1.47 5.72 -17.82
C VAL A 375 -0.36 4.67 -17.88
N LEU A 376 -0.69 3.38 -17.82
CA LEU A 376 0.28 2.29 -17.88
C LEU A 376 1.00 2.22 -19.23
N ALA A 377 0.32 2.56 -20.33
CA ALA A 377 0.88 2.70 -21.68
C ALA A 377 1.94 3.80 -21.78
N LYS A 378 1.98 4.76 -20.87
CA LYS A 378 3.05 5.78 -20.83
C LYS A 378 4.36 5.22 -20.27
N TYR A 379 4.29 4.19 -19.44
CA TYR A 379 5.45 3.58 -18.78
C TYR A 379 5.98 2.38 -19.56
N THR A 380 5.11 1.58 -20.18
CA THR A 380 5.48 0.35 -20.91
C THR A 380 6.49 0.53 -22.06
N PRO A 381 6.44 1.57 -22.93
CA PRO A 381 7.41 1.74 -24.02
C PRO A 381 8.84 1.99 -23.53
N ASN A 382 8.99 2.62 -22.35
CA ASN A 382 10.29 2.88 -21.75
C ASN A 382 10.87 1.65 -21.03
N LEU A 383 10.03 0.65 -20.74
CA LEU A 383 10.42 -0.52 -19.95
C LEU A 383 10.81 -1.73 -20.82
N ALA A 384 10.49 -1.73 -22.12
CA ALA A 384 10.76 -2.83 -23.07
C ALA A 384 10.27 -4.21 -22.56
N CYS A 385 9.04 -4.24 -22.03
CA CYS A 385 8.50 -5.40 -21.34
C CYS A 385 8.28 -6.61 -22.27
N PRO A 386 8.72 -7.82 -21.86
CA PRO A 386 8.27 -9.07 -22.46
C PRO A 386 6.74 -9.16 -22.46
N GLU A 387 6.15 -9.55 -23.59
CA GLU A 387 4.70 -9.64 -23.75
C GLU A 387 4.12 -10.85 -23.00
N LEU A 388 3.23 -10.60 -22.04
CA LEU A 388 2.45 -11.64 -21.39
C LEU A 388 1.22 -12.00 -22.21
N GLN A 389 1.07 -13.29 -22.52
CA GLN A 389 -0.12 -13.84 -23.19
C GLN A 389 -1.29 -14.07 -22.21
N GLY A 390 -1.09 -13.82 -20.93
CA GLY A 390 -2.08 -14.01 -19.86
C GLY A 390 -1.52 -14.82 -18.69
N PHE A 391 -2.30 -14.86 -17.61
CA PHE A 391 -1.96 -15.55 -16.36
C PHE A 391 -2.73 -16.87 -16.22
N LYS A 392 -2.07 -17.91 -15.69
CA LYS A 392 -2.75 -19.16 -15.31
C LYS A 392 -3.48 -19.00 -13.98
N MET A 393 -4.64 -18.33 -14.01
CA MET A 393 -5.41 -17.98 -12.82
C MET A 393 -5.81 -19.17 -11.93
N ALA A 394 -6.01 -20.35 -12.53
CA ALA A 394 -6.30 -21.57 -11.79
C ALA A 394 -5.20 -21.94 -10.76
N LEU A 395 -3.96 -21.48 -10.94
CA LEU A 395 -2.89 -21.69 -9.97
C LEU A 395 -3.10 -20.90 -8.67
N LEU A 396 -3.97 -19.89 -8.66
CA LEU A 396 -4.29 -19.15 -7.44
C LEU A 396 -5.31 -19.89 -6.56
N GLU A 397 -6.09 -20.82 -7.13
CA GLU A 397 -7.13 -21.58 -6.40
C GLU A 397 -6.57 -22.49 -5.30
N GLN A 398 -5.26 -22.76 -5.32
CA GLN A 398 -4.58 -23.49 -4.25
C GLN A 398 -4.47 -22.68 -2.94
N TYR A 399 -4.68 -21.36 -2.98
CA TYR A 399 -4.58 -20.47 -1.83
C TYR A 399 -5.98 -20.21 -1.25
N PRO A 400 -6.28 -20.69 -0.03
CA PRO A 400 -7.56 -20.42 0.63
C PRO A 400 -7.89 -18.93 0.71
N GLY A 401 -6.92 -18.06 1.01
CA GLY A 401 -7.11 -16.61 1.09
C GLY A 401 -7.59 -15.96 -0.21
N TYR A 402 -7.13 -16.45 -1.37
CA TYR A 402 -7.60 -15.98 -2.68
C TYR A 402 -9.07 -16.38 -2.93
N MET A 403 -9.49 -17.54 -2.42
CA MET A 403 -10.85 -18.05 -2.61
C MET A 403 -11.88 -17.38 -1.69
N LEU A 404 -11.42 -16.80 -0.57
CA LEU A 404 -12.27 -16.03 0.34
C LEU A 404 -12.40 -14.60 -0.18
N LYS A 405 -13.48 -14.34 -0.94
CA LYS A 405 -13.86 -12.99 -1.39
C LYS A 405 -14.99 -12.46 -0.51
N HIS A 406 -14.69 -11.56 0.43
CA HIS A 406 -15.68 -10.75 1.14
C HIS A 406 -15.16 -9.34 1.41
#